data_AF-A0A7W1IDK4-F1
#
_entry.id   AF-A0A7W1IDK4-F1
#
_cell.length_a   1.000
_cell.length_b   1.000
_cell.length_c   1.000
_cell.angle_alpha   90.00
_cell.angle_beta   90.00
_cell.angle_gamma   90.00
#
_symmetry.space_group_name_H-M   'P 1'
#
loop_
_entity.id
_entity.type
_entity.pdbx_description
1 polymer ?
#
loop_
_entity_poly.entity_id
_entity_poly.type
_entity_poly.pdbx_seq_one_letter_code
_entity_poly.pdbx_strand_id
1 'polypeptide(L)'
;MRGSIGPALASVWILVAACDHTAPVSDPPATSDRPFVPGDPARLTLNAGPDRSPAWLPDGSAIVYSAQQLGRTDNDVCLAVLP
;
A
#
# COMPACT_ATOMS: atom_id res chain seq x y z
N MET A 1 34.47 3.37 -44.51
CA MET A 1 34.25 4.55 -43.66
C MET A 1 33.76 4.05 -42.30
N ARG A 2 34.67 3.90 -41.33
CA ARG A 2 34.39 3.31 -40.01
C ARG A 2 34.77 4.39 -38.98
N GLY A 3 33.80 5.15 -38.51
CA GLY A 3 34.01 6.21 -37.53
C GLY A 3 34.24 5.61 -36.16
N SER A 4 35.44 5.78 -35.60
CA SER A 4 35.74 5.42 -34.21
C SER A 4 35.08 6.42 -33.27
N ILE A 5 34.06 5.98 -32.55
CA ILE A 5 33.42 6.72 -31.46
C ILE A 5 34.40 6.71 -30.28
N GLY A 6 34.88 7.89 -29.87
CA GLY A 6 35.88 8.04 -28.80
C GLY A 6 35.36 7.63 -27.41
N PRO A 7 36.25 7.28 -26.46
CA PRO A 7 35.90 6.72 -25.16
C PRO A 7 35.08 7.66 -24.25
N ALA A 8 35.08 8.97 -24.52
CA ALA A 8 34.33 9.95 -23.75
C ALA A 8 32.80 9.78 -23.85
N LEU A 9 32.29 9.24 -24.95
CA LEU A 9 30.85 9.01 -25.13
C LEU A 9 30.37 7.78 -24.35
N ALA A 10 31.23 6.78 -24.14
CA ALA A 10 30.89 5.61 -23.32
C ALA A 10 30.67 6.00 -21.84
N SER A 11 31.46 6.94 -21.32
CA SER A 11 31.38 7.38 -19.92
C SER A 11 30.13 8.20 -19.59
N VAL A 12 29.60 8.98 -20.55
CA VAL A 12 28.35 9.74 -20.36
C VAL A 12 27.14 8.80 -20.30
N TRP A 13 27.14 7.71 -21.06
CA TRP A 13 26.06 6.70 -21.01
C TRP A 13 25.99 5.95 -19.67
N ILE A 14 27.13 5.72 -19.01
CA ILE A 14 27.17 5.07 -17.69
C ILE A 14 26.56 5.99 -16.59
N LEU A 15 26.75 7.31 -16.69
CA LEU A 15 26.21 8.26 -15.72
C LEU A 15 24.70 8.47 -15.84
N VAL A 16 24.14 8.42 -17.06
CA VAL A 16 22.69 8.59 -17.29
C VAL A 16 21.87 7.38 -16.81
N ALA A 17 22.45 6.19 -16.79
CA ALA A 17 21.79 4.96 -16.31
C ALA A 17 21.91 4.74 -14.79
N ALA A 18 22.68 5.56 -14.06
CA ALA A 18 22.94 5.38 -12.64
C ALA A 18 21.83 5.93 -11.72
N CYS A 19 20.86 6.66 -12.26
CA CYS A 19 19.64 7.01 -11.52
C CYS A 19 18.61 5.89 -11.69
N ASP A 20 18.86 4.73 -11.10
CA ASP A 20 17.80 3.77 -10.83
C ASP A 20 16.97 4.36 -9.68
N HIS A 21 15.93 5.12 -10.04
CA HIS A 21 14.94 5.59 -9.09
C HIS A 21 14.29 4.35 -8.49
N THR A 22 14.53 4.11 -7.19
CA THR A 22 13.83 3.14 -6.34
C THR A 22 12.59 2.60 -7.04
N ALA A 23 12.69 1.40 -7.63
CA ALA A 23 11.54 0.79 -8.29
C ALA A 23 10.34 0.90 -7.33
N PRO A 24 9.17 1.35 -7.79
CA PRO A 24 8.03 1.51 -6.89
C PRO A 24 7.77 0.15 -6.24
N VAL A 25 7.60 0.15 -4.91
CA VAL A 25 7.12 -1.02 -4.19
C VAL A 25 5.84 -1.44 -4.90
N SER A 26 5.90 -2.59 -5.55
CA SER A 26 4.76 -3.13 -6.29
C SER A 26 3.89 -3.84 -5.27
N ASP A 27 2.85 -3.17 -4.80
CA ASP A 27 1.86 -3.84 -3.94
C ASP A 27 1.24 -5.00 -4.74
N PRO A 28 1.19 -6.22 -4.19
CA PRO A 28 0.42 -7.28 -4.81
C PRO A 28 -1.03 -6.81 -4.97
N PRO A 29 -1.71 -7.17 -6.07
CA PRO A 29 -3.10 -6.79 -6.25
C PRO A 29 -3.92 -7.30 -5.06
N ALA A 30 -4.73 -6.43 -4.46
CA ALA A 30 -5.58 -6.75 -3.29
C ALA A 30 -6.69 -7.78 -3.59
N THR A 31 -6.62 -8.46 -4.73
CA THR A 31 -7.59 -9.45 -5.20
C THR A 31 -7.06 -10.85 -4.96
N SER A 32 -7.87 -11.68 -4.32
CA SER A 32 -7.62 -13.12 -4.24
C SER A 32 -7.88 -13.78 -5.60
N ASP A 33 -6.95 -14.61 -6.09
CA ASP A 33 -7.14 -15.46 -7.28
C ASP A 33 -8.16 -16.60 -7.04
N ARG A 34 -8.57 -16.79 -5.78
CA ARG A 34 -9.54 -17.83 -5.39
C ARG A 34 -10.97 -17.33 -5.61
N PRO A 35 -11.90 -18.21 -6.03
CA PRO A 35 -13.32 -17.87 -6.09
C PRO A 35 -13.82 -17.32 -4.76
N PHE A 36 -14.59 -16.23 -4.81
CA PHE A 36 -15.28 -15.70 -3.64
C PHE A 36 -16.40 -16.68 -3.24
N VAL A 37 -16.22 -17.35 -2.11
CA VAL A 37 -17.27 -18.14 -1.46
C VAL A 37 -17.79 -17.32 -0.29
N PRO A 38 -19.00 -16.73 -0.36
CA PRO A 38 -19.55 -15.98 0.76
C PRO A 38 -19.79 -16.90 1.96
N GLY A 39 -19.33 -16.49 3.13
CA GLY A 39 -19.72 -17.05 4.42
C GLY A 39 -20.69 -16.14 5.16
N ASP A 40 -21.07 -16.53 6.38
CA ASP A 40 -21.87 -15.67 7.25
C ASP A 40 -21.04 -14.48 7.75
N PRO A 41 -21.53 -13.23 7.64
CA PRO A 41 -20.82 -12.07 8.14
C PRO A 41 -20.58 -12.15 9.66
N ALA A 42 -19.34 -11.91 10.09
CA ALA A 42 -18.97 -11.81 11.48
C ALA A 42 -18.74 -10.35 11.89
N ARG A 43 -19.20 -9.97 13.09
CA ARG A 43 -18.91 -8.65 13.66
C ARG A 43 -17.50 -8.66 14.26
N LEU A 44 -16.62 -7.80 13.73
CA LEU A 44 -15.21 -7.72 14.15
C LEU A 44 -14.95 -6.67 15.24
N THR A 45 -15.77 -5.63 15.31
CA THR A 45 -15.60 -4.51 16.25
C THR A 45 -16.85 -4.29 17.09
N LEU A 46 -16.66 -3.85 18.35
CA LEU A 46 -17.76 -3.59 19.29
C LEU A 46 -17.85 -2.12 19.72
N ASN A 47 -17.09 -1.23 19.09
CA ASN A 47 -17.12 0.19 19.44
C ASN A 47 -18.46 0.84 19.04
N ALA A 48 -18.77 1.98 19.66
CA ALA A 48 -20.08 2.61 19.55
C ALA A 48 -20.25 3.39 18.24
N GLY A 49 -19.17 3.89 17.65
CA GLY A 49 -19.23 4.75 16.48
C GLY A 49 -18.92 4.05 15.17
N PRO A 50 -18.88 4.82 14.07
CA PRO A 50 -18.65 4.27 12.75
C PRO A 50 -17.17 3.92 12.54
N ASP A 51 -16.94 2.72 12.00
CA ASP A 51 -15.66 2.29 11.44
C ASP A 51 -15.68 2.47 9.92
N ARG A 52 -14.60 3.01 9.35
CA ARG A 52 -14.51 3.34 7.91
C ARG A 52 -13.13 3.06 7.33
N SER A 53 -13.08 2.97 6.01
CA SER A 53 -11.85 2.86 5.21
C SER A 53 -10.89 1.77 5.69
N PRO A 54 -11.33 0.50 5.83
CA PRO A 54 -10.44 -0.58 6.21
C PRO A 54 -9.45 -0.92 5.09
N ALA A 55 -8.23 -1.30 5.48
CA ALA A 55 -7.22 -1.86 4.59
C ALA A 55 -6.44 -2.96 5.32
N TRP A 56 -6.10 -4.04 4.62
CA TRP A 56 -5.18 -5.05 5.12
C TRP A 56 -3.74 -4.53 5.09
N LEU A 57 -2.94 -4.91 6.08
CA LEU A 57 -1.49 -4.80 5.95
C LEU A 57 -1.00 -5.69 4.80
N PRO A 58 0.10 -5.32 4.10
CA PRO A 58 0.60 -6.10 2.96
C PRO A 58 0.94 -7.56 3.30
N ASP A 59 1.32 -7.83 4.55
CA ASP A 59 1.60 -9.18 5.05
C ASP A 59 0.35 -9.94 5.53
N GLY A 60 -0.82 -9.30 5.50
CA GLY A 60 -2.10 -9.86 5.95
C GLY A 60 -2.22 -10.01 7.48
N SER A 61 -1.30 -9.45 8.26
CA SER A 61 -1.25 -9.65 9.71
C SER A 61 -2.26 -8.80 10.50
N ALA A 62 -2.84 -7.77 9.89
CA ALA A 62 -3.83 -6.92 10.53
C ALA A 62 -4.70 -6.17 9.51
N ILE A 63 -5.83 -5.64 10.01
CA ILE A 63 -6.65 -4.64 9.33
C ILE A 63 -6.44 -3.29 10.03
N VAL A 64 -6.05 -2.28 9.27
CA VAL A 64 -6.04 -0.88 9.70
C VAL A 64 -7.32 -0.22 9.26
N TYR A 65 -7.98 0.54 10.15
CA TYR A 65 -9.22 1.24 9.84
C TYR A 65 -9.31 2.57 10.59
N SER A 66 -10.23 3.44 10.14
CA SER A 66 -10.54 4.69 10.84
C SER A 66 -11.76 4.48 11.74
N ALA A 67 -11.67 4.95 12.98
CA ALA A 67 -12.70 4.78 13.99
C ALA A 67 -13.09 6.14 14.58
N GLN A 68 -14.38 6.38 14.74
CA GLN A 68 -14.90 7.55 15.44
C GLN A 68 -15.55 7.11 16.75
N GLN A 69 -15.23 7.81 17.85
CA GLN A 69 -15.85 7.53 19.15
C GLN A 69 -17.08 8.41 19.35
N LEU A 70 -18.25 7.79 19.54
CA LEU A 70 -19.45 8.53 19.92
C LEU A 70 -19.32 9.07 21.35
N GLY A 71 -19.88 10.26 21.57
CA GLY A 71 -19.86 10.94 22.87
C GLY A 71 -18.70 11.92 23.06
N ARG A 72 -17.80 12.06 22.09
CA ARG A 72 -16.88 13.20 21.98
C ARG A 72 -17.53 14.32 21.17
N THR A 73 -17.33 15.57 21.56
CA THR A 73 -17.91 16.75 20.90
C THR A 73 -17.14 17.17 19.64
N ASP A 74 -15.91 16.71 19.49
CA ASP A 74 -14.97 17.06 18.43
C ASP A 74 -15.13 16.22 17.15
N ASN A 75 -15.90 15.12 17.20
CA ASN A 75 -16.05 14.16 16.10
C ASN A 75 -14.72 13.56 15.63
N ASP A 76 -13.72 13.50 16.51
CA ASP A 76 -12.38 13.01 16.16
C ASP A 76 -12.40 11.62 15.54
N VAL A 77 -11.54 11.44 14.53
CA VAL A 77 -11.34 10.18 13.82
C VAL A 77 -9.92 9.71 14.10
N CYS A 78 -9.80 8.53 14.70
CA CYS A 78 -8.52 7.92 15.04
C CYS A 78 -8.23 6.72 14.12
N LEU A 79 -6.94 6.40 13.98
CA LEU A 79 -6.51 5.14 13.37
C LEU A 79 -6.62 4.01 14.41
N ALA A 80 -7.15 2.86 14.00
CA ALA A 80 -7.25 1.66 14.81
C ALA A 80 -6.74 0.44 14.03
N VAL A 81 -6.35 -0.61 14.78
CA VAL A 81 -5.76 -1.84 14.22
C VAL A 81 -6.46 -3.05 14.81
N LEU A 82 -6.95 -3.93 13.95
CA LEU A 82 -7.44 -5.26 14.29
C LEU A 82 -6.37 -6.29 13.88
N PRO A 83 -5.70 -6.95 14.84
CA PRO A 83 -4.74 -8.02 14.54
C PRO A 83 -5.43 -9.31 14.06
#